data_AF-A0A6F8V4F3-F1
#
_entry.id   AF-A0A6F8V4F3-F1
#
_cell.length_a   1.000
_cell.length_b   1.000
_cell.length_c   1.000
_cell.angle_alpha   90.00
_cell.angle_beta   90.00
_cell.angle_gamma   90.00
#
_symmetry.space_group_name_H-M   'P 1'
#
loop_
_entity.id
_entity.type
_entity.pdbx_description
1 polymer ?
#
loop_
_entity_poly.entity_id
_entity_poly.type
_entity_poly.pdbx_seq_one_letter_code
_entity_poly.pdbx_strand_id
1 'polypeptide(L)'
;MNEEAFARIKNLTPVDAEPRISVDDGPDRTLLYGWSAAIDWGQNRTWHVYSEDGQLNLFVYGGPKPAGEIRIVDASEITRSELSSSTDSILVSGVELPAKLLPPPKRAYPAACDEAFSARLIELGVHISFTTFEAREEKAFYGLRASEFLAPAPTP
;
A
#
# COMPACT_ATOMS: atom_id res chain seq x y z
N MET A 1 -2.50 -43.38 6.97
CA MET A 1 -3.59 -42.38 7.07
C MET A 1 -4.88 -43.07 6.65
N ASN A 2 -5.91 -43.08 7.50
CA ASN A 2 -7.18 -43.74 7.19
C ASN A 2 -8.17 -42.78 6.52
N GLU A 3 -9.25 -43.31 5.99
CA GLU A 3 -10.24 -42.57 5.19
C GLU A 3 -10.89 -41.43 5.98
N GLU A 4 -11.15 -41.62 7.28
CA GLU A 4 -11.63 -40.57 8.19
C GLU A 4 -10.60 -39.46 8.46
N ALA A 5 -9.31 -39.78 8.50
CA ALA A 5 -8.26 -38.76 8.65
C ALA A 5 -8.13 -37.93 7.36
N PHE A 6 -8.27 -38.57 6.19
CA PHE A 6 -8.27 -37.88 4.90
C PHE A 6 -9.50 -36.98 4.71
N ALA A 7 -10.70 -37.46 5.08
CA ALA A 7 -11.93 -36.67 5.03
C ALA A 7 -11.90 -35.46 5.98
N ARG A 8 -11.29 -35.60 7.16
CA ARG A 8 -11.05 -34.48 8.08
C ARG A 8 -10.16 -33.42 7.45
N ILE A 9 -9.03 -33.81 6.84
CA ILE A 9 -8.10 -32.88 6.20
C ILE A 9 -8.74 -32.17 5.00
N LYS A 10 -9.57 -32.88 4.22
CA LYS A 10 -10.26 -32.32 3.04
C LYS A 10 -11.37 -31.32 3.38
N ASN A 11 -11.91 -31.39 4.59
CA ASN A 11 -12.94 -30.49 5.12
C ASN A 11 -12.38 -29.42 6.07
N LEU A 12 -11.06 -29.38 6.29
CA LEU A 12 -10.43 -28.20 6.84
C LEU A 12 -10.49 -27.13 5.75
N THR A 13 -11.37 -26.15 5.91
CA THR A 13 -11.26 -24.89 5.18
C THR A 13 -9.83 -24.40 5.41
N PRO A 14 -9.01 -24.20 4.37
CA PRO A 14 -7.74 -23.51 4.56
C PRO A 14 -8.10 -22.16 5.15
N VAL A 15 -7.74 -21.92 6.41
CA VAL A 15 -7.74 -20.57 6.96
C VAL A 15 -6.48 -19.90 6.41
N ASP A 16 -6.42 -19.76 5.09
CA ASP A 16 -5.54 -18.78 4.45
C ASP A 16 -6.27 -17.43 4.54
N ALA A 17 -6.53 -16.97 5.77
CA ALA A 17 -6.89 -15.57 5.98
C ALA A 17 -5.71 -14.77 5.44
N GLU A 18 -5.95 -13.97 4.40
CA GLU A 18 -4.89 -13.19 3.76
C GLU A 18 -4.12 -12.39 4.83
N PRO A 19 -2.78 -12.48 4.89
CA PRO A 19 -2.02 -11.84 5.96
C PRO A 19 -2.31 -10.35 5.98
N ARG A 20 -2.73 -9.83 7.13
CA ARG A 20 -3.02 -8.41 7.35
C ARG A 20 -1.92 -7.77 8.19
N ILE A 21 -1.76 -6.46 8.04
CA ILE A 21 -0.79 -5.68 8.80
C ILE A 21 -1.45 -4.41 9.33
N SER A 22 -1.16 -4.09 10.58
CA SER A 22 -1.47 -2.82 11.23
C SER A 22 -0.21 -1.94 11.26
N VAL A 23 -0.42 -0.63 11.36
CA VAL A 23 0.65 0.28 11.80
C VAL A 23 0.97 0.03 13.29
N ASP A 24 2.19 0.37 13.69
CA ASP A 24 2.55 0.55 15.10
C ASP A 24 1.95 1.83 15.70
N ASP A 25 2.10 2.01 17.02
CA ASP A 25 1.72 3.24 17.73
C ASP A 25 2.75 4.39 17.53
N GLY A 26 3.55 4.32 16.46
CA GLY A 26 4.54 5.32 16.13
C GLY A 26 3.92 6.60 15.54
N PRO A 27 4.74 7.64 15.31
CA PRO A 27 4.27 8.88 14.70
C PRO A 27 3.79 8.65 13.26
N ASP A 28 2.95 9.55 12.80
CA ASP A 28 2.48 9.64 11.42
C ASP A 28 3.67 9.78 10.46
N ARG A 29 3.77 8.87 9.50
CA ARG A 29 4.91 8.80 8.58
C ARG A 29 4.63 7.96 7.34
N THR A 30 5.47 8.14 6.32
CA THR A 30 5.58 7.20 5.22
C THR A 30 6.11 5.87 5.71
N LEU A 31 5.39 4.80 5.40
CA LEU A 31 5.79 3.43 5.68
C LEU A 31 6.39 2.77 4.43
N LEU A 32 5.84 3.09 3.26
CA LEU A 32 6.35 2.59 1.98
C LEU A 32 6.10 3.61 0.88
N TYR A 33 7.11 3.89 0.06
CA TYR A 33 6.96 4.78 -1.08
C TYR A 33 7.60 4.19 -2.34
N GLY A 34 6.85 4.16 -3.44
CA GLY A 34 7.33 3.59 -4.68
C GLY A 34 6.39 3.80 -5.85
N TRP A 35 6.54 2.98 -6.88
CA TRP A 35 5.73 3.12 -8.08
C TRP A 35 5.33 1.80 -8.77
N SER A 36 4.42 1.87 -9.74
CA SER A 36 4.16 0.77 -10.67
C SER A 36 4.91 0.97 -11.99
N ALA A 37 4.71 0.03 -12.93
CA ALA A 37 5.02 0.32 -14.32
C ALA A 37 4.19 1.50 -14.82
N ALA A 38 4.71 2.19 -15.84
CA ALA A 38 3.99 3.24 -16.52
C ALA A 38 2.65 2.68 -17.05
N ILE A 39 1.57 3.37 -16.71
CA ILE A 39 0.30 3.24 -17.44
C ILE A 39 0.37 4.12 -18.69
N ASP A 40 -0.72 4.08 -19.47
CA ASP A 40 -0.84 4.73 -20.77
C ASP A 40 -0.26 6.16 -20.79
N TRP A 41 0.45 6.52 -21.86
CA TRP A 41 1.20 7.78 -22.01
C TRP A 41 2.44 7.97 -21.10
N GLY A 42 2.93 6.91 -20.45
CA GLY A 42 4.25 6.94 -19.77
C GLY A 42 4.21 7.41 -18.32
N GLN A 43 3.03 7.51 -17.70
CA GLN A 43 2.91 7.92 -16.31
C GLN A 43 3.00 6.71 -15.37
N ASN A 44 3.98 6.70 -14.46
CA ASN A 44 4.00 5.71 -13.38
C ASN A 44 2.92 6.05 -12.36
N ARG A 45 2.25 5.03 -11.80
CA ARG A 45 1.42 5.21 -10.61
C ARG A 45 2.32 5.26 -9.40
N THR A 46 2.16 6.26 -8.55
CA THR A 46 2.80 6.34 -7.25
C THR A 46 2.02 5.49 -6.27
N TRP A 47 2.73 4.74 -5.44
CA TRP A 47 2.21 3.96 -4.35
C TRP A 47 2.76 4.56 -3.07
N HIS A 48 1.89 5.17 -2.28
CA HIS A 48 2.25 5.80 -1.02
C HIS A 48 1.47 5.11 0.10
N VAL A 49 2.18 4.33 0.90
CA VAL A 49 1.67 3.73 2.14
C VAL A 49 2.17 4.57 3.30
N TYR A 50 1.25 5.04 4.13
CA TYR A 50 1.59 5.89 5.25
C TYR A 50 0.64 5.65 6.43
N SER A 51 1.14 5.95 7.62
CA SER A 51 0.33 6.06 8.83
C SER A 51 -0.12 7.49 9.02
N GLU A 52 -1.40 7.67 9.33
CA GLU A 52 -1.98 8.96 9.69
C GLU A 52 -3.17 8.71 10.61
N ASP A 53 -3.22 9.40 11.75
CA ASP A 53 -4.31 9.29 12.74
C ASP A 53 -4.62 7.85 13.19
N GLY A 54 -3.57 7.03 13.35
CA GLY A 54 -3.70 5.62 13.74
C GLY A 54 -4.29 4.71 12.66
N GLN A 55 -4.42 5.20 11.44
CA GLN A 55 -4.87 4.43 10.28
C GLN A 55 -3.71 4.12 9.35
N LEU A 56 -3.80 2.97 8.70
CA LEU A 56 -2.96 2.59 7.59
C LEU A 56 -3.63 3.03 6.29
N ASN A 57 -2.97 3.90 5.55
CA ASN A 57 -3.45 4.46 4.29
C ASN A 57 -2.60 3.96 3.13
N LEU A 58 -3.23 3.43 2.08
CA LEU A 58 -2.64 3.21 0.77
C LEU A 58 -3.28 4.19 -0.21
N PHE A 59 -2.49 5.17 -0.66
CA PHE A 59 -2.90 6.11 -1.68
C PHE A 59 -2.16 5.84 -2.99
N VAL A 60 -2.91 5.51 -4.03
CA VAL A 60 -2.37 5.21 -5.36
C VAL A 60 -2.87 6.24 -6.37
N TYR A 61 -1.94 6.94 -7.01
CA TYR A 61 -2.28 8.07 -7.89
C TYR A 61 -1.28 8.21 -9.05
N GLY A 62 -1.72 8.86 -10.13
CA GLY A 62 -0.88 9.18 -11.28
C GLY A 62 -0.35 10.60 -11.24
N GLY A 63 0.87 10.80 -11.75
CA GLY A 63 1.46 12.13 -11.96
C GLY A 63 1.95 12.83 -10.69
N PRO A 64 2.57 14.03 -10.84
CA PRO A 64 3.07 14.84 -9.72
C PRO A 64 1.93 15.50 -8.92
N LYS A 65 0.78 15.67 -9.55
CA LYS A 65 -0.46 16.13 -8.93
C LYS A 65 -1.58 15.30 -9.55
N PRO A 66 -2.27 14.45 -8.77
CA PRO A 66 -3.44 13.77 -9.27
C PRO A 66 -4.45 14.81 -9.81
N ALA A 67 -5.33 14.40 -10.73
CA ALA A 67 -6.41 15.24 -11.24
C ALA A 67 -7.72 14.44 -11.13
N GLY A 68 -8.81 15.10 -10.74
CA GLY A 68 -10.11 14.46 -10.55
C GLY A 68 -10.44 14.15 -9.08
N GLU A 69 -11.50 13.37 -8.87
CA GLU A 69 -11.94 12.96 -7.54
C GLU A 69 -11.13 11.78 -7.01
N ILE A 70 -10.98 11.70 -5.68
CA ILE A 70 -10.42 10.51 -5.03
C ILE A 70 -11.55 9.48 -4.88
N ARG A 71 -11.32 8.29 -5.43
CA ARG A 71 -12.16 7.13 -5.18
C ARG A 71 -11.71 6.46 -3.88
N ILE A 72 -12.52 6.56 -2.85
CA ILE A 72 -12.31 5.87 -1.57
C ILE A 72 -12.96 4.49 -1.68
N VAL A 73 -12.20 3.42 -1.44
CA VAL A 73 -12.68 2.04 -1.57
C VAL A 73 -12.26 1.21 -0.36
N ASP A 74 -13.08 0.22 -0.01
CA ASP A 74 -12.68 -0.78 0.98
C ASP A 74 -11.64 -1.74 0.37
N ALA A 75 -10.75 -2.26 1.22
CA ALA A 75 -9.71 -3.20 0.79
C ALA A 75 -10.27 -4.50 0.18
N SER A 76 -11.50 -4.89 0.54
CA SER A 76 -12.19 -6.06 -0.01
C SER A 76 -12.82 -5.83 -1.38
N GLU A 77 -12.98 -4.56 -1.80
CA GLU A 77 -13.63 -4.18 -3.05
C GLU A 77 -12.63 -3.88 -4.18
N ILE A 78 -11.33 -3.93 -3.87
CA ILE A 78 -10.27 -3.52 -4.78
C ILE A 78 -9.21 -4.60 -4.95
N THR A 79 -8.73 -4.77 -6.18
CA THR A 79 -7.61 -5.66 -6.46
C THR A 79 -6.33 -4.89 -6.73
N ARG A 80 -5.19 -5.54 -6.51
CA ARG A 80 -3.87 -4.97 -6.85
C ARG A 80 -3.77 -4.60 -8.34
N SER A 81 -4.40 -5.38 -9.21
CA SER A 81 -4.46 -5.11 -10.65
C SER A 81 -5.21 -3.82 -10.93
N GLU A 82 -6.37 -3.60 -10.29
CA GLU A 82 -7.15 -2.37 -10.46
C GLU A 82 -6.42 -1.13 -9.94
N LEU A 83 -5.76 -1.22 -8.77
CA LEU A 83 -4.91 -0.12 -8.27
C LEU A 83 -3.82 0.27 -9.27
N SER A 84 -3.26 -0.72 -9.96
CA SER A 84 -2.17 -0.54 -10.92
C SER A 84 -2.64 0.00 -12.27
N SER A 85 -3.83 -0.40 -12.74
CA SER A 85 -4.34 -0.04 -14.07
C SER A 85 -5.29 1.14 -14.09
N SER A 86 -5.89 1.50 -12.95
CA SER A 86 -6.84 2.62 -12.87
C SER A 86 -6.16 3.96 -13.17
N THR A 87 -6.88 4.85 -13.84
CA THR A 87 -6.50 6.25 -14.01
C THR A 87 -6.86 7.09 -12.79
N ASP A 88 -7.79 6.63 -11.97
CA ASP A 88 -8.32 7.37 -10.84
C ASP A 88 -7.34 7.36 -9.67
N SER A 89 -7.38 8.40 -8.84
CA SER A 89 -6.68 8.40 -7.56
C SER A 89 -7.49 7.57 -6.58
N ILE A 90 -6.89 6.52 -6.03
CA ILE A 90 -7.59 5.57 -5.16
C ILE A 90 -6.98 5.62 -3.77
N LEU A 91 -7.83 5.81 -2.77
CA LEU A 91 -7.48 5.69 -1.36
C LEU A 91 -8.11 4.40 -0.80
N VAL A 92 -7.28 3.58 -0.16
CA VAL A 92 -7.70 2.48 0.70
C VAL A 92 -7.20 2.80 2.10
N SER A 93 -8.08 2.88 3.10
CA SER A 93 -7.71 3.14 4.48
C SER A 93 -8.36 2.15 5.44
N GLY A 94 -7.65 1.84 6.53
CA GLY A 94 -8.19 1.04 7.63
C GLY A 94 -7.18 0.87 8.76
N VAL A 95 -7.64 0.33 9.90
CA VAL A 95 -6.76 -0.03 11.03
C VAL A 95 -5.81 -1.18 10.68
N GLU A 96 -6.25 -2.05 9.77
CA GLU A 96 -5.47 -3.15 9.23
C GLU A 96 -5.80 -3.30 7.75
N LEU A 97 -4.78 -3.50 6.92
CA LEU A 97 -4.95 -3.75 5.49
C LEU A 97 -4.32 -5.09 5.08
N PRO A 98 -4.80 -5.74 4.00
CA PRO A 98 -4.14 -6.91 3.43
C PRO A 98 -2.71 -6.57 3.03
N ALA A 99 -1.72 -7.29 3.58
CA ALA A 99 -0.31 -6.99 3.39
C ALA A 99 0.11 -7.06 1.91
N LYS A 100 -0.53 -7.95 1.13
CA LYS A 100 -0.27 -8.08 -0.32
C LYS A 100 -0.78 -6.90 -1.15
N LEU A 101 -1.67 -6.08 -0.60
CA LEU A 101 -2.19 -4.90 -1.28
C LEU A 101 -1.24 -3.71 -1.20
N LEU A 102 -0.27 -3.70 -0.27
CA LEU A 102 0.48 -2.49 0.08
C LEU A 102 1.72 -2.22 -0.77
N PRO A 103 2.55 -3.22 -1.13
CA PRO A 103 3.75 -2.93 -1.87
C PRO A 103 3.47 -2.48 -3.29
N PRO A 104 4.28 -1.55 -3.84
CA PRO A 104 4.29 -1.27 -5.26
C PRO A 104 4.57 -2.55 -6.06
N PRO A 105 3.89 -2.78 -7.21
CA PRO A 105 4.15 -3.94 -8.06
C PRO A 105 5.52 -3.92 -8.73
N LYS A 106 6.15 -2.76 -8.87
CA LYS A 106 7.43 -2.66 -9.58
C LYS A 106 8.61 -2.51 -8.62
N ARG A 107 8.68 -1.42 -7.85
CA ARG A 107 9.75 -1.15 -6.87
C ARG A 107 9.34 -0.07 -5.87
N ALA A 108 9.95 -0.14 -4.70
CA ALA A 108 9.95 0.88 -3.66
C ALA A 108 11.32 1.56 -3.56
N TYR A 109 11.33 2.80 -3.07
CA TYR A 109 12.55 3.56 -2.82
C TYR A 109 13.05 3.28 -1.38
N PRO A 110 14.20 2.61 -1.18
CA PRO A 110 14.67 2.24 0.15
C PRO A 110 14.72 3.39 1.15
N ALA A 111 15.23 4.55 0.72
CA ALA A 111 15.38 5.74 1.57
C ALA A 111 14.05 6.45 1.92
N ALA A 112 12.92 5.94 1.43
CA ALA A 112 11.57 6.43 1.73
C ALA A 112 10.65 5.28 2.20
N CYS A 113 11.24 4.22 2.76
CA CYS A 113 10.52 3.10 3.35
C CYS A 113 10.92 2.97 4.82
N ASP A 114 9.94 2.70 5.67
CA ASP A 114 10.17 2.38 7.07
C ASP A 114 10.74 0.96 7.20
N GLU A 115 11.85 0.82 7.92
CA GLU A 115 12.56 -0.45 8.06
C GLU A 115 11.71 -1.51 8.77
N ALA A 116 11.12 -1.16 9.91
CA ALA A 116 10.33 -2.08 10.72
C ALA A 116 9.08 -2.55 9.97
N PHE A 117 8.40 -1.63 9.29
CA PHE A 117 7.25 -1.95 8.44
C PHE A 117 7.63 -2.86 7.27
N SER A 118 8.74 -2.56 6.59
CA SER A 118 9.23 -3.37 5.48
C SER A 118 9.64 -4.78 5.93
N ALA A 119 10.29 -4.90 7.08
CA ALA A 119 10.64 -6.19 7.67
C ALA A 119 9.38 -7.02 7.97
N ARG A 120 8.36 -6.40 8.57
CA ARG A 120 7.09 -7.07 8.89
C ARG A 120 6.35 -7.56 7.64
N LEU A 121 6.37 -6.80 6.55
CA LEU A 121 5.82 -7.26 5.27
C LEU A 121 6.56 -8.51 4.75
N ILE A 122 7.90 -8.53 4.83
CA ILE A 122 8.70 -9.68 4.40
C ILE A 122 8.41 -10.91 5.26
N GLU A 123 8.28 -10.74 6.59
CA GLU A 123 7.89 -11.81 7.52
C GLU A 123 6.50 -12.40 7.20
N LEU A 124 5.57 -11.57 6.71
CA LEU A 124 4.26 -11.99 6.22
C LEU A 124 4.29 -12.65 4.83
N GLY A 125 5.49 -12.92 4.29
CA GLY A 125 5.68 -13.54 2.98
C GLY A 125 5.45 -12.58 1.81
N VAL A 126 5.44 -11.27 2.04
CA VAL A 126 5.26 -10.26 1.01
C VAL A 126 6.60 -9.81 0.46
N HIS A 127 6.79 -9.99 -0.85
CA HIS A 127 8.02 -9.56 -1.51
C HIS A 127 7.98 -8.07 -1.88
N ILE A 128 8.97 -7.31 -1.40
CA ILE A 128 9.19 -5.91 -1.76
C ILE A 128 10.41 -5.84 -2.68
N SER A 129 10.23 -5.28 -3.88
CA SER A 129 11.37 -5.02 -4.76
C SER A 129 11.87 -3.61 -4.50
N PHE A 130 13.17 -3.44 -4.26
CA PHE A 130 13.75 -2.11 -3.99
C PHE A 130 14.52 -1.57 -5.20
N THR A 131 14.52 -0.24 -5.37
CA THR A 131 15.46 0.45 -6.27
C THR A 131 16.86 0.51 -5.65
N THR A 132 17.81 1.13 -6.36
CA THR A 132 19.08 1.55 -5.76
C THR A 132 18.82 2.52 -4.61
N PHE A 133 19.64 2.43 -3.57
CA PHE A 133 19.63 3.39 -2.47
C PHE A 133 20.15 4.74 -2.96
N GLU A 134 19.39 5.80 -2.68
CA GLU A 134 19.76 7.18 -2.95
C GLU A 134 19.48 7.99 -1.68
N ALA A 135 20.45 8.79 -1.24
CA ALA A 135 20.26 9.65 -0.07
C ALA A 135 19.13 10.66 -0.35
N ARG A 136 18.20 10.79 0.60
CA ARG A 136 17.08 11.72 0.54
C ARG A 136 17.02 12.52 1.83
N GLU A 137 16.41 13.71 1.76
CA GLU A 137 16.09 14.47 2.97
C GLU A 137 15.12 13.68 3.84
N GLU A 138 15.34 13.70 5.16
CA GLU A 138 14.40 13.11 6.11
C GLU A 138 13.13 13.96 6.17
N LYS A 139 11.98 13.31 5.90
CA LYS A 139 10.65 13.91 5.94
C LYS A 139 9.67 12.90 6.53
N ALA A 140 8.65 13.39 7.23
CA ALA A 140 7.58 12.52 7.72
C ALA A 140 6.82 11.88 6.55
N PHE A 141 6.50 12.66 5.51
CA PHE A 141 5.81 12.18 4.31
C PHE A 141 6.64 12.44 3.05
N TYR A 142 6.90 11.37 2.28
CA TYR A 142 7.65 11.43 1.02
C TYR A 142 6.74 11.56 -0.22
N GLY A 143 5.45 11.25 -0.06
CA GLY A 143 4.43 11.36 -1.10
C GLY A 143 3.26 12.25 -0.68
N LEU A 144 2.30 12.42 -1.58
CA LEU A 144 1.05 13.12 -1.31
C LEU A 144 0.16 12.27 -0.40
N ARG A 145 -0.52 12.91 0.54
CA ARG A 145 -1.57 12.29 1.36
C ARG A 145 -2.92 12.56 0.74
N ALA A 146 -3.86 11.63 0.91
CA ALA A 146 -5.21 11.84 0.39
C ALA A 146 -5.92 13.04 1.07
N SER A 147 -5.61 13.30 2.34
CA SER A 147 -6.09 14.47 3.09
C SER A 147 -5.71 15.81 2.43
N GLU A 148 -4.52 15.89 1.82
CA GLU A 148 -4.04 17.07 1.09
C GLU A 148 -4.79 17.32 -0.22
N PHE A 149 -5.51 16.31 -0.70
CA PHE A 149 -6.34 16.38 -1.90
C PHE A 149 -7.80 16.71 -1.57
N LEU A 150 -8.26 16.33 -0.39
CA LEU A 150 -9.61 16.59 0.10
C LEU A 150 -9.74 17.98 0.75
N ALA A 151 -8.64 18.56 1.22
CA ALA A 151 -8.63 19.92 1.71
C ALA A 151 -8.77 20.93 0.54
N PRO A 152 -9.59 21.99 0.67
CA PRO A 152 -9.49 23.12 -0.26
C PRO A 152 -8.05 23.64 -0.21
N ALA A 153 -7.51 24.03 -1.38
CA ALA A 153 -6.15 24.55 -1.50
C ALA A 153 -5.85 25.56 -0.37
N PRO A 154 -4.65 25.51 0.24
CA PRO A 154 -4.29 26.49 1.26
C PRO A 154 -4.48 27.89 0.66
N THR A 155 -5.41 28.66 1.24
CA THR A 155 -5.66 30.04 0.83
C THR A 155 -4.34 30.81 1.03
N PRO A 156 -3.85 31.55 0.02
CA PRO A 156 -2.60 32.30 0.12
C PRO A 156 -2.63 33.40 1.17
#